data_AF-A0A7X7FNF1-F1
#
_entry.id   AF-A0A7X7FNF1-F1
#
_cell.length_a   1.000
_cell.length_b   1.000
_cell.length_c   1.000
_cell.angle_alpha   90.00
_cell.angle_beta   90.00
_cell.angle_gamma   90.00
#
_symmetry.space_group_name_H-M   'P 1'
#
loop_
_entity.id
_entity.type
_entity.pdbx_description
1 polymer ?
#
loop_
_entity_poly.entity_id
_entity_poly.type
_entity_poly.pdbx_seq_one_letter_code
_entity_poly.pdbx_strand_id
1 'polypeptide(L)'
;MSSWRDLILAEFTPKVSRLTLVADPDGLLLEEGILEGIRERGFELIPFEDHIAFRYAYESKFRSHWDRGEHTDLVVVLRSPASDLDSLPYDLLQAGRKLAFNLGDIFPNLSY
;
A
#
# COMPACT_ATOMS: atom_id res chain seq x y z
N MET A 1 9.92 23.12 -0.88
CA MET A 1 8.76 22.75 -1.71
C MET A 1 8.52 21.28 -1.45
N SER A 2 7.33 20.92 -0.98
CA SER A 2 6.96 19.51 -0.87
C SER A 2 6.82 18.94 -2.28
N SER A 3 7.64 17.94 -2.60
CA SER A 3 7.51 17.13 -3.80
C SER A 3 6.15 16.41 -3.76
N TRP A 4 5.63 16.02 -4.92
CA TRP A 4 4.50 15.09 -4.99
C TRP A 4 4.79 13.79 -4.22
N ARG A 5 6.08 13.41 -4.13
CA ARG A 5 6.53 12.29 -3.31
C ARG A 5 6.27 12.50 -1.82
N ASP A 6 6.47 13.72 -1.32
CA ASP A 6 6.25 14.03 0.10
C ASP A 6 4.76 13.91 0.47
N LEU A 7 3.86 14.19 -0.47
CA LEU A 7 2.41 14.01 -0.28
C LEU A 7 2.06 12.52 -0.11
N ILE A 8 2.61 11.65 -0.96
CA ILE A 8 2.41 10.20 -0.85
C ILE A 8 3.06 9.67 0.44
N LEU A 9 4.32 10.04 0.70
CA LEU A 9 5.10 9.55 1.83
C LEU A 9 4.57 10.01 3.20
N ALA A 10 3.80 11.10 3.27
CA ALA A 10 3.14 11.55 4.49
C ALA A 10 2.05 10.57 4.95
N GLU A 11 1.39 9.88 4.02
CA GLU A 11 0.36 8.88 4.34
C GLU A 11 0.93 7.60 4.96
N PHE A 12 2.21 7.32 4.71
CA PHE A 12 2.95 6.19 5.28
C PHE A 12 3.58 6.57 6.63
N THR A 13 2.73 6.91 7.60
CA THR A 13 3.17 7.14 8.97
C THR A 13 3.11 5.82 9.76
N PRO A 14 4.23 5.32 10.33
CA PRO A 14 4.25 4.05 11.05
C PRO A 14 3.36 4.10 12.30
N LYS A 15 2.91 2.93 12.76
CA LYS A 15 2.01 2.73 13.92
C LYS A 15 0.60 3.30 13.77
N VAL A 16 0.22 3.76 12.57
CA VAL A 16 -1.16 4.21 12.29
C VAL A 16 -2.07 3.02 12.01
N SER A 17 -1.61 2.08 11.19
CA SER A 17 -2.34 0.85 10.87
C SER A 17 -1.35 -0.26 10.56
N ARG A 18 -1.60 -1.45 11.13
CA ARG A 18 -0.80 -2.65 10.84
C ARG A 18 -0.95 -3.10 9.39
N LEU A 19 -2.08 -2.79 8.75
CA LEU A 19 -2.36 -3.10 7.36
C LEU A 19 -2.84 -1.84 6.65
N THR A 20 -2.15 -1.45 5.59
CA THR A 20 -2.56 -0.37 4.69
C THR A 20 -2.74 -0.95 3.30
N LEU A 21 -3.93 -0.78 2.73
CA LEU A 21 -4.28 -1.21 1.38
C LEU A 21 -4.28 0.02 0.48
N VAL A 22 -3.50 0.00 -0.59
CA VAL A 22 -3.29 1.16 -1.47
C VAL A 22 -3.76 0.82 -2.88
N ALA A 23 -4.72 1.57 -3.41
CA ALA A 23 -5.04 1.54 -4.83
C ALA A 23 -4.11 2.50 -5.60
N ASP A 24 -3.39 1.97 -6.58
CA ASP A 24 -2.44 2.72 -7.41
C ASP A 24 -2.59 2.32 -8.89
N PRO A 25 -3.66 2.79 -9.56
CA PRO A 25 -3.93 2.50 -10.97
C PRO A 25 -2.80 2.98 -11.90
N ASP A 26 -2.09 4.04 -11.53
CA ASP A 26 -1.08 4.68 -12.38
C ASP A 26 0.36 4.24 -12.05
N GLY A 27 0.56 3.38 -11.04
CA GLY A 27 1.88 2.84 -10.68
C GLY A 27 2.81 3.85 -10.02
N LEU A 28 2.29 4.86 -9.34
CA LEU A 28 3.03 5.89 -8.61
C LEU A 28 3.93 5.33 -7.51
N LEU A 29 3.51 4.27 -6.83
CA LEU A 29 4.26 3.63 -5.76
C LEU A 29 5.43 2.80 -6.26
N LEU A 30 5.55 2.56 -7.58
CA LEU A 30 6.70 1.89 -8.18
C LEU A 30 7.86 2.83 -8.49
N GLU A 31 7.63 4.13 -8.38
CA GLU A 31 8.70 5.11 -8.52
C GLU A 31 9.75 4.87 -7.43
N GLU A 32 11.01 4.83 -7.83
CA GLU A 32 12.12 4.38 -6.97
C GLU A 32 12.20 5.20 -5.67
N GLY A 33 12.05 6.52 -5.74
CA GLY A 33 12.07 7.39 -4.56
C GLY A 33 10.89 7.16 -3.60
N ILE A 34 9.72 6.77 -4.11
CA ILE A 34 8.58 6.35 -3.27
C ILE A 34 8.87 5.00 -2.62
N LEU A 35 9.34 4.01 -3.39
CA LEU A 35 9.68 2.68 -2.86
C LEU A 35 10.70 2.77 -1.75
N GLU A 36 11.78 3.52 -1.97
CA GLU A 36 12.80 3.76 -0.95
C GLU A 36 12.22 4.47 0.27
N GLY A 37 11.46 5.55 0.06
CA GLY A 37 10.86 6.30 1.16
C GLY A 37 9.88 5.48 2.01
N ILE A 38 9.11 4.58 1.41
CA ILE A 38 8.21 3.67 2.13
C ILE A 38 9.02 2.63 2.92
N ARG A 39 10.08 2.06 2.33
CA ARG A 39 10.96 1.09 3.00
C ARG A 39 11.73 1.70 4.17
N GLU A 40 12.23 2.93 4.03
CA GLU A 40 12.91 3.67 5.10
C GLU A 40 12.01 3.92 6.30
N ARG A 41 10.70 4.07 6.06
CA ARG A 41 9.68 4.22 7.11
C ARG A 41 9.30 2.89 7.77
N GLY A 42 9.92 1.79 7.35
CA GLY A 42 9.73 0.45 7.91
C GLY A 42 8.56 -0.34 7.33
N PHE A 43 7.98 0.13 6.22
CA PHE A 43 6.89 -0.57 5.56
C PHE A 43 7.42 -1.53 4.49
N GLU A 44 6.77 -2.69 4.39
CA GLU A 44 6.95 -3.61 3.27
C GLU A 44 5.84 -3.41 2.24
N LEU A 45 6.22 -3.36 0.96
CA LEU A 45 5.28 -3.39 -0.17
C LEU A 45 5.07 -4.82 -0.65
N ILE A 46 3.80 -5.18 -0.85
CA ILE A 46 3.43 -6.40 -1.57
C ILE A 46 2.49 -6.05 -2.72
N PRO A 47 2.88 -6.35 -3.98
CA PRO A 47 1.97 -6.18 -5.11
C PRO A 47 0.87 -7.24 -5.04
N PHE A 48 -0.37 -6.80 -5.27
CA PHE A 48 -1.51 -7.67 -5.45
C PHE A 48 -1.67 -8.00 -6.94
N GLU A 49 -1.16 -9.16 -7.36
CA GLU A 49 -1.30 -9.66 -8.73
C GLU A 49 -2.20 -10.89 -8.82
N ASP A 50 -2.12 -11.75 -7.81
CA ASP A 50 -2.88 -12.98 -7.71
C ASP A 50 -3.27 -13.24 -6.25
N HIS A 51 -4.51 -13.68 -6.02
CA HIS A 51 -5.05 -13.89 -4.68
C HIS A 51 -4.28 -14.97 -3.90
N ILE A 52 -3.81 -16.03 -4.57
CA ILE A 52 -3.09 -17.14 -3.94
C ILE A 52 -1.69 -16.68 -3.55
N ALA A 53 -0.95 -16.08 -4.49
CA ALA A 53 0.39 -15.57 -4.25
C ALA A 53 0.39 -14.51 -3.13
N PHE A 54 -0.58 -13.60 -3.17
CA PHE A 54 -0.75 -12.58 -2.15
C PHE A 54 -1.07 -13.20 -0.79
N ARG A 55 -2.04 -14.13 -0.71
CA ARG A 55 -2.43 -14.76 0.56
C ARG A 55 -1.29 -15.56 1.17
N TYR A 56 -0.52 -16.27 0.36
CA TYR A 56 0.68 -16.97 0.80
C TYR A 56 1.72 -16.01 1.38
N ALA A 57 2.00 -14.90 0.68
CA ALA A 57 2.96 -13.90 1.15
C ALA A 57 2.49 -13.24 2.45
N TYR A 58 1.20 -12.89 2.55
CA TYR A 58 0.58 -12.31 3.73
C TYR A 58 0.66 -13.25 4.95
N GLU A 59 0.22 -14.50 4.81
CA GLU A 59 0.20 -15.45 5.92
C GLU A 59 1.61 -15.86 6.36
N SER A 60 2.52 -16.10 5.42
CA SER A 60 3.89 -16.53 5.71
C SER A 60 4.71 -15.44 6.40
N LYS A 61 4.61 -14.18 5.95
CA LYS A 61 5.48 -13.09 6.42
C LYS A 61 4.86 -12.21 7.49
N PHE A 62 3.54 -12.14 7.63
CA PHE A 62 2.93 -11.12 8.51
C PHE A 62 2.07 -11.73 9.59
N ARG A 63 1.16 -12.65 9.25
CA ARG A 63 0.35 -13.34 10.26
C ARG A 63 1.24 -14.03 11.31
N SER A 64 2.27 -14.72 10.85
CA SER A 64 3.26 -15.38 11.70
C SER A 64 4.03 -14.41 12.62
N HIS A 65 4.27 -13.17 12.19
CA HIS A 65 4.98 -12.14 12.98
C HIS A 65 4.03 -11.44 13.97
N TRP A 66 2.79 -11.17 13.56
CA TRP A 66 1.77 -10.60 14.44
C TRP A 66 1.35 -11.56 15.56
N ASP A 67 1.30 -12.87 15.27
CA ASP A 67 1.06 -13.90 16.29
C ASP A 67 2.18 -13.95 17.35
N ARG A 68 3.40 -13.49 17.00
CA ARG A 68 4.53 -13.33 17.93
C ARG A 68 4.55 -11.97 18.65
N GLY A 69 3.58 -11.09 18.36
CA GLY A 69 3.50 -9.75 18.93
C GLY A 69 4.40 -8.71 18.27
N GLU A 70 5.10 -9.07 17.18
CA GLU A 70 5.94 -8.13 16.43
C GLU A 70 5.04 -7.09 15.72
N HIS A 71 5.34 -5.80 15.91
CA HIS A 71 4.60 -4.71 15.27
C HIS A 71 5.28 -4.33 13.95
N THR A 72 4.86 -4.99 12.89
CA THR A 72 5.21 -4.62 11.51
C THR A 72 4.02 -3.91 10.87
N ASP A 73 4.26 -2.73 10.31
CA ASP A 73 3.27 -1.99 9.52
C ASP A 73 3.40 -2.43 8.05
N LEU A 74 2.40 -3.15 7.54
CA LEU A 74 2.38 -3.69 6.19
C LEU A 74 1.64 -2.76 5.23
N VAL A 75 2.21 -2.56 4.03
CA VAL A 75 1.56 -1.89 2.91
C VAL A 75 1.31 -2.89 1.79
N VAL A 76 0.05 -3.10 1.47
CA VAL A 76 -0.38 -3.87 0.31
C VAL A 76 -0.72 -2.88 -0.79
N VAL A 77 -0.11 -3.07 -1.96
CA VAL A 77 -0.32 -2.20 -3.11
C VAL A 77 -1.06 -2.96 -4.20
N LEU A 78 -2.20 -2.41 -4.59
CA LEU A 78 -3.06 -2.92 -5.64
C LEU A 78 -2.83 -2.11 -6.91
N ARG A 79 -2.25 -2.78 -7.91
CA ARG A 79 -2.22 -2.29 -9.29
C ARG A 79 -3.50 -2.72 -9.99
N SER A 80 -4.64 -2.15 -9.64
CA SER A 80 -5.84 -2.32 -10.46
C SER A 80 -6.38 -0.96 -10.93
N PRO A 81 -6.62 -0.78 -12.24
CA PRO A 81 -7.00 0.49 -12.87
C PRO A 81 -8.36 1.04 -12.39
N ALA A 82 -9.18 0.25 -11.72
CA ALA A 82 -10.42 0.73 -11.13
C ALA A 82 -10.81 -0.16 -9.94
N SER A 83 -10.86 0.42 -8.74
CA SER A 83 -11.78 -0.04 -7.69
C SER A 83 -11.73 -1.52 -7.27
N ASP A 84 -10.59 -2.20 -7.33
CA ASP A 84 -10.49 -3.61 -6.92
C ASP A 84 -9.94 -3.81 -5.51
N LEU A 85 -9.97 -2.77 -4.66
CA LEU A 85 -9.86 -3.00 -3.22
C LEU A 85 -10.90 -4.05 -2.80
N ASP A 86 -12.11 -4.00 -3.36
CA ASP A 86 -13.19 -4.95 -3.06
C ASP A 86 -12.94 -6.38 -3.57
N SER A 87 -11.92 -6.60 -4.41
CA SER A 87 -11.47 -7.96 -4.77
C SER A 87 -10.66 -8.61 -3.64
N LEU A 88 -10.12 -7.82 -2.71
CA LEU A 88 -9.37 -8.39 -1.60
C LEU A 88 -10.27 -9.27 -0.71
N PRO A 89 -9.67 -10.29 -0.07
CA PRO A 89 -10.35 -11.02 1.00
C PRO A 89 -10.99 -10.06 2.02
N TYR A 90 -12.25 -10.34 2.37
CA TYR A 90 -13.07 -9.47 3.22
C TYR A 90 -12.43 -9.15 4.57
N ASP A 91 -11.72 -10.12 5.15
CA ASP A 91 -10.97 -9.94 6.40
C ASP A 91 -9.91 -8.84 6.31
N LEU A 92 -9.24 -8.72 5.17
CA LEU A 92 -8.25 -7.68 4.92
C LEU A 92 -8.89 -6.34 4.66
N LEU A 93 -10.01 -6.33 3.92
CA LEU A 93 -10.79 -5.12 3.69
C LEU A 93 -11.33 -4.51 4.97
N GLN A 94 -11.68 -5.35 5.93
CA GLN A 94 -12.18 -4.93 7.24
C GLN A 94 -11.05 -4.48 8.17
N ALA A 95 -9.89 -5.13 8.13
CA ALA A 95 -8.77 -4.84 9.01
C ALA A 95 -7.86 -3.71 8.50
N GLY A 96 -7.84 -3.46 7.19
CA GLY A 96 -6.90 -2.57 6.52
C GLY A 96 -7.38 -1.12 6.39
N ARG A 97 -6.47 -0.18 6.62
CA ARG A 97 -6.63 1.23 6.24
C ARG A 97 -6.55 1.34 4.72
N LYS A 98 -7.56 1.94 4.08
CA LYS A 98 -7.59 2.09 2.62
C LYS A 98 -7.03 3.46 2.21
N LEU A 99 -6.15 3.48 1.21
CA LEU A 99 -5.62 4.65 0.53
C LEU A 99 -5.79 4.48 -0.98
N ALA A 100 -5.88 5.59 -1.69
CA ALA A 100 -5.89 5.60 -3.15
C ALA A 100 -5.03 6.76 -3.64
N PHE A 101 -4.18 6.49 -4.63
CA PHE A 101 -3.37 7.51 -5.30
C PHE A 101 -3.58 7.37 -6.80
N ASN A 102 -3.85 8.48 -7.47
CA ASN A 102 -3.93 8.53 -8.92
C ASN A 102 -3.25 9.82 -9.42
N LEU A 103 -2.84 9.83 -10.68
CA LEU A 103 -2.17 10.95 -11.31
C LEU A 103 -3.04 12.21 -11.29
N GLY A 104 -4.36 12.09 -11.45
CA GLY A 104 -5.28 13.24 -11.46
C GLY A 104 -5.30 14.01 -10.14
N ASP A 105 -5.27 13.30 -9.01
CA ASP A 105 -5.26 13.90 -7.67
C ASP A 105 -3.93 14.57 -7.35
N ILE A 106 -2.83 14.03 -7.87
CA ILE A 106 -1.47 14.52 -7.60
C ILE A 106 -1.08 15.65 -8.56
N PHE A 107 -1.51 15.58 -9.82
CA PHE A 107 -1.20 16.54 -10.87
C PHE A 107 -2.49 17.13 -11.44
N PRO A 108 -3.14 18.07 -10.73
CA PRO A 108 -4.45 18.61 -11.11
C PRO A 108 -4.45 19.37 -12.45
N ASN A 109 -3.27 19.70 -12.99
CA ASN A 109 -3.10 20.37 -14.28
C ASN A 109 -2.71 19.41 -15.42
N LEU A 110 -2.65 18.11 -15.16
CA LEU A 110 -2.45 17.11 -16.20
C LEU A 110 -3.80 16.82 -16.84
N SER A 111 -3.95 17.07 -18.14
CA SER A 111 -5.13 16.59 -18.87
C SER A 111 -5.04 15.06 -18.95
N TYR A 112 -5.84 14.39 -18.12
CA TYR A 112 -5.97 12.93 -18.03
C TYR A 112 -7.19 12.45 -18.82
#